data_AF-A0A365TQV7-F1
#
_entry.id   AF-A0A365TQV7-F1
#
_cell.length_a   1.000
_cell.length_b   1.000
_cell.length_c   1.000
_cell.angle_alpha   90.00
_cell.angle_beta   90.00
_cell.angle_gamma   90.00
#
_symmetry.space_group_name_H-M   'P 1'
#
loop_
_entity.id
_entity.type
_entity.pdbx_description
1 polymer ?
#
loop_
_entity_poly.entity_id
_entity_poly.type
_entity_poly.pdbx_seq_one_letter_code
_entity_poly.pdbx_strand_id
1 'polypeptide(L)'
;MRGRKPTPKTGTLASTPMGALPRCPAHLSDVARKEWRRLATPLHDAGILTLADRAALAAYCQAYARWVEAEEKLAETPTLLKTPNGHVQQSPWLSVANKQLELMGRYMSELGLTPSARSRLTLPEREAGPEKIDRIEIAVAKPQVQRDCEEFERRLTRMSENMSKS
;
A
#
# COMPACT_ATOMS: atom_id res chain seq x y z
N MET A 1 9.85 31.53 -35.60
CA MET A 1 8.81 31.02 -34.67
C MET A 1 9.41 29.93 -33.79
N ARG A 2 9.58 30.18 -32.49
CA ARG A 2 10.14 29.19 -31.55
C ARG A 2 9.01 28.29 -31.04
N GLY A 3 9.06 27.00 -31.38
CA GLY A 3 8.07 26.01 -30.97
C GLY A 3 7.99 25.90 -29.44
N ARG A 4 6.77 25.91 -28.92
CA ARG A 4 6.49 25.73 -27.49
C ARG A 4 6.89 24.30 -27.09
N LYS A 5 7.89 24.15 -26.22
CA LYS A 5 8.23 22.85 -25.60
C LYS A 5 6.96 22.30 -24.91
N PRO A 6 6.62 21.01 -25.12
CA PRO A 6 5.50 20.40 -24.42
C PRO A 6 5.84 20.31 -22.93
N THR A 7 5.02 20.94 -22.09
CA THR A 7 5.09 20.80 -20.63
C THR A 7 4.56 19.42 -20.24
N PRO A 8 5.29 18.64 -19.42
CA PRO A 8 4.80 17.36 -18.93
C PRO A 8 3.53 17.59 -18.09
N LYS A 9 2.51 16.77 -18.30
CA LYS A 9 1.26 16.79 -17.52
C LYS A 9 1.57 16.30 -16.10
N THR A 10 1.88 17.22 -15.20
CA THR A 10 1.90 16.97 -13.75
C THR A 10 0.46 16.66 -13.31
N GLY A 11 0.16 15.40 -12.96
CA GLY A 11 -1.20 15.11 -12.48
C GLY A 11 -1.55 13.68 -12.06
N THR A 12 -0.84 12.63 -12.46
CA THR A 12 -1.34 11.26 -12.18
C THR A 12 -0.86 10.67 -10.84
N LEU A 13 0.15 11.26 -10.19
CA LEU A 13 0.66 10.79 -8.89
C LEU A 13 0.14 11.60 -7.69
N ALA A 14 -0.54 12.73 -7.94
CA ALA A 14 -0.88 13.70 -6.89
C ALA A 14 -2.04 13.29 -5.97
N SER A 15 -2.83 12.26 -6.31
CA SER A 15 -3.97 11.82 -5.49
C SER A 15 -3.89 10.38 -4.99
N THR A 16 -2.77 9.66 -5.21
CA THR A 16 -2.64 8.31 -4.65
C THR A 16 -2.23 8.44 -3.18
N PRO A 17 -3.05 7.98 -2.22
CA PRO A 17 -2.65 8.00 -0.82
C PRO A 17 -1.37 7.18 -0.67
N MET A 18 -0.40 7.68 0.10
CA MET A 18 0.89 6.98 0.27
C MET A 18 0.72 5.57 0.86
N GLY A 19 -0.38 5.33 1.57
CA GLY A 19 -0.80 4.01 2.06
C GLY A 19 -1.57 3.17 1.03
N ALA A 20 -1.47 3.43 -0.27
CA ALA A 20 -2.05 2.52 -1.28
C ALA A 20 -1.13 1.33 -1.54
N LEU A 21 -1.72 0.15 -1.76
CA LEU A 21 -0.98 -1.04 -2.22
C LEU A 21 -0.19 -0.73 -3.51
N PRO A 22 1.14 -0.85 -3.51
CA PRO A 22 1.92 -0.58 -4.72
C PRO A 22 1.61 -1.59 -5.83
N ARG A 23 1.45 -1.08 -7.06
CA ARG A 23 1.31 -1.93 -8.25
C ARG A 23 2.64 -2.59 -8.63
N CYS A 24 2.59 -3.89 -8.92
CA CYS A 24 3.73 -4.66 -9.41
C CYS A 24 4.38 -3.96 -10.62
N PRO A 25 5.70 -3.74 -10.63
CA PRO A 25 6.39 -3.23 -11.81
C PRO A 25 6.28 -4.16 -13.02
N ALA A 26 6.19 -3.57 -14.21
CA ALA A 26 6.07 -4.32 -15.45
C ALA A 26 7.34 -5.12 -15.80
N HIS A 27 8.52 -4.56 -15.47
CA HIS A 27 9.83 -5.11 -15.83
C HIS A 27 10.27 -6.34 -15.01
N LEU A 28 9.50 -6.74 -13.98
CA LEU A 28 9.85 -7.92 -13.19
C LEU A 28 9.70 -9.20 -14.03
N SER A 29 10.64 -10.13 -13.85
CA SER A 29 10.52 -11.48 -14.41
C SER A 29 9.30 -12.22 -13.83
N ASP A 30 8.88 -13.31 -14.47
CA ASP A 30 7.68 -14.04 -14.04
C ASP A 30 7.80 -14.64 -12.64
N VAL A 31 8.98 -15.16 -12.29
CA VAL A 31 9.27 -15.64 -10.93
C VAL A 31 9.21 -14.48 -9.92
N ALA A 32 9.81 -13.33 -10.26
CA ALA A 32 9.75 -12.15 -9.40
C ALA A 32 8.33 -11.61 -9.23
N ARG A 33 7.50 -11.69 -10.29
CA ARG A 33 6.10 -11.27 -10.25
C ARG A 33 5.26 -12.20 -9.37
N LYS A 34 5.51 -13.52 -9.39
CA LYS A 34 4.87 -14.47 -8.48
C LYS A 34 5.24 -14.14 -7.03
N GLU A 35 6.51 -13.86 -6.77
CA GLU A 35 6.97 -13.48 -5.45
C GLU A 35 6.37 -12.15 -4.97
N TRP A 36 6.26 -11.16 -5.86
CA TRP A 36 5.55 -9.92 -5.58
C TRP A 36 4.11 -10.19 -5.13
N ARG A 37 3.36 -11.02 -5.86
CA ARG A 37 1.97 -11.34 -5.48
C ARG A 37 1.88 -12.05 -4.15
N ARG A 38 2.87 -12.90 -3.81
CA ARG A 38 2.92 -13.62 -2.54
C ARG A 38 3.13 -12.69 -1.35
N LEU A 39 3.95 -11.65 -1.51
CA LEU A 39 4.36 -10.77 -0.40
C LEU A 39 3.61 -9.44 -0.33
N ALA A 40 3.26 -8.84 -1.47
CA ALA A 40 2.78 -7.46 -1.50
C ALA A 40 1.47 -7.28 -0.72
N THR A 41 0.48 -8.15 -0.91
CA THR A 41 -0.81 -8.04 -0.22
C THR A 41 -0.69 -8.28 1.29
N PRO A 42 -0.08 -9.38 1.77
CA PRO A 42 0.05 -9.60 3.22
C PRO A 42 0.85 -8.51 3.94
N LEU A 43 1.92 -8.00 3.31
CA LEU A 43 2.73 -6.93 3.91
C LEU A 43 2.00 -5.58 3.93
N HIS A 44 1.16 -5.32 2.94
CA HIS A 44 0.34 -4.13 2.90
C HIS A 44 -0.78 -4.18 3.93
N ASP A 45 -1.48 -5.31 4.06
CA ASP A 45 -2.56 -5.50 5.03
C ASP A 45 -2.05 -5.38 6.48
N ALA A 46 -0.82 -5.83 6.72
CA ALA A 46 -0.10 -5.67 7.98
C ALA A 46 0.40 -4.23 8.25
N GLY A 47 0.24 -3.30 7.30
CA GLY A 47 0.70 -1.91 7.42
C GLY A 47 2.21 -1.71 7.27
N ILE A 48 2.94 -2.72 6.80
CA ILE A 48 4.40 -2.68 6.61
C ILE A 48 4.75 -2.08 5.24
N LEU A 49 3.96 -2.37 4.21
CA LEU A 49 4.24 -1.96 2.84
C LEU A 49 3.40 -0.74 2.42
N THR A 50 4.08 0.32 2.02
CA THR A 50 3.48 1.53 1.45
C THR A 50 3.90 1.73 -0.01
N LEU A 51 3.41 2.79 -0.65
CA LEU A 51 3.83 3.15 -2.01
C LEU A 51 5.33 3.52 -2.08
N ALA A 52 5.91 4.03 -0.99
CA ALA A 52 7.33 4.38 -0.91
C ALA A 52 8.25 3.16 -1.04
N ASP A 53 7.79 2.01 -0.53
CA ASP A 53 8.54 0.76 -0.46
C ASP A 53 8.54 -0.02 -1.78
N ARG A 54 7.78 0.45 -2.77
CA ARG A 54 7.56 -0.24 -4.05
C ARG A 54 8.86 -0.65 -4.74
N ALA A 55 9.85 0.22 -4.76
CA ALA A 55 11.12 -0.05 -5.44
C ALA A 55 11.96 -1.08 -4.67
N ALA A 56 11.98 -1.00 -3.34
CA ALA A 56 12.72 -1.94 -2.49
C ALA A 56 12.12 -3.35 -2.58
N LEU A 57 10.79 -3.49 -2.51
CA LEU A 57 10.13 -4.77 -2.71
C LEU A 57 10.39 -5.33 -4.12
N ALA A 58 10.42 -4.48 -5.14
CA ALA A 58 10.65 -4.92 -6.51
C ALA A 58 12.07 -5.48 -6.69
N ALA A 59 13.06 -4.79 -6.11
CA ALA A 59 14.44 -5.24 -6.13
C ALA A 59 14.61 -6.56 -5.36
N TYR A 60 13.95 -6.72 -4.21
CA TYR A 60 13.89 -7.99 -3.48
C TYR A 60 13.34 -9.12 -4.36
N CYS A 61 12.17 -8.93 -4.97
CA CYS A 61 11.54 -9.95 -5.80
C CYS A 61 12.42 -10.32 -7.00
N GLN A 62 13.13 -9.35 -7.60
CA GLN A 62 14.04 -9.61 -8.71
C GLN A 62 15.29 -10.38 -8.27
N ALA A 63 15.83 -10.08 -7.09
CA ALA A 63 16.93 -10.83 -6.49
C ALA A 63 16.52 -12.27 -6.16
N TYR A 64 15.31 -12.46 -5.60
CA TYR A 64 14.73 -13.78 -5.35
C TYR A 64 14.63 -14.61 -6.63
N ALA A 65 14.14 -14.03 -7.73
CA ALA A 65 14.06 -14.76 -9.00
C ALA A 65 15.43 -15.25 -9.52
N ARG A 66 16.46 -14.41 -9.40
CA ARG A 66 17.83 -14.78 -9.79
C ARG A 66 18.44 -15.81 -8.85
N TRP A 67 18.09 -15.76 -7.57
CA TRP A 67 18.49 -16.77 -6.60
C TRP A 67 17.87 -18.14 -6.92
N VAL A 68 16.55 -18.19 -7.19
CA VAL A 68 15.86 -19.43 -7.59
C VAL A 68 16.51 -20.05 -8.83
N GLU A 69 16.75 -19.25 -9.87
CA GLU A 69 17.44 -19.72 -11.08
C GLU A 69 18.84 -20.29 -10.76
N ALA A 70 19.60 -19.62 -9.89
CA ALA A 70 20.93 -20.09 -9.51
C ALA A 70 20.89 -21.41 -8.72
N GLU A 71 19.94 -21.58 -7.79
CA GLU A 71 19.75 -22.83 -7.04
C GLU A 71 19.33 -23.99 -7.96
N GLU A 72 18.42 -23.74 -8.90
CA GLU A 72 18.03 -24.73 -9.92
C GLU A 72 19.25 -25.20 -10.74
N LYS A 73 20.11 -24.25 -11.16
CA LYS A 73 21.34 -24.57 -11.90
C LYS A 73 22.37 -25.29 -11.06
N LEU A 74 22.47 -25.00 -9.76
CA LEU A 74 23.34 -25.70 -8.82
C LEU A 74 22.87 -27.13 -8.53
N ALA A 75 21.57 -27.39 -8.60
CA ALA A 75 21.04 -28.76 -8.50
C ALA A 75 21.38 -29.61 -9.73
N GLU A 76 21.47 -28.98 -10.91
CA GLU A 76 21.81 -29.64 -12.18
C GLU A 76 23.32 -29.80 -12.42
N THR A 77 24.16 -28.99 -11.77
CA THR A 77 25.61 -28.91 -12.06
C THR A 77 26.48 -29.15 -10.83
N PRO A 78 27.68 -29.76 -10.98
CA PRO A 78 28.62 -29.90 -9.87
C PRO A 78 29.04 -28.53 -9.32
N THR A 79 29.07 -28.41 -8.00
CA THR A 79 29.44 -27.17 -7.31
C THR A 79 30.91 -26.80 -7.52
N LEU A 80 31.75 -27.78 -7.85
CA LEU A 80 33.17 -27.63 -8.17
C LEU A 80 33.42 -28.06 -9.61
N LEU A 81 33.98 -27.15 -10.40
CA LEU A 81 34.33 -27.36 -11.80
C LEU A 81 35.84 -27.50 -11.92
N LYS A 82 36.30 -28.51 -12.65
CA LYS A 82 37.71 -28.67 -13.02
C LYS A 82 37.96 -27.90 -14.31
N THR A 83 38.91 -26.97 -14.26
CA THR A 83 39.37 -26.27 -15.46
C THR A 83 40.28 -27.17 -16.29
N PRO A 84 40.43 -26.92 -17.61
CA PRO A 84 41.37 -27.64 -18.46
C PRO A 84 42.82 -27.61 -17.95
N ASN A 85 43.19 -26.57 -17.18
CA ASN A 85 44.51 -26.40 -16.59
C ASN A 85 44.68 -27.14 -15.24
N GLY A 86 43.70 -27.96 -14.82
CA GLY A 86 43.78 -28.77 -13.61
C GLY A 86 43.37 -28.04 -12.32
N HIS A 87 43.09 -26.74 -12.35
CA HIS A 87 42.60 -26.00 -11.19
C HIS A 87 41.11 -26.28 -10.94
N VAL A 88 40.74 -26.35 -9.65
CA VAL A 88 39.34 -26.46 -9.22
C VAL A 88 38.80 -25.04 -8.99
N GLN A 89 37.69 -24.72 -9.65
CA GLN A 89 36.96 -23.47 -9.47
C GLN A 89 35.56 -23.75 -8.95
N GLN A 90 35.04 -22.85 -8.10
CA GLN A 90 33.65 -22.90 -7.68
C GLN A 90 32.72 -22.57 -8.85
N SER A 91 31.54 -23.18 -8.86
CA SER A 91 30.52 -22.86 -9.85
C SER A 91 30.15 -21.37 -9.80
N PRO A 92 30.11 -20.65 -10.95
CA PRO A 92 29.67 -19.26 -10.99
C PRO A 92 28.28 -19.05 -10.39
N TRP A 93 27.41 -20.07 -10.50
CA TRP A 93 26.06 -20.04 -9.93
C TRP A 93 26.07 -19.95 -8.40
N LEU A 94 27.07 -20.52 -7.73
CA LEU A 94 27.23 -20.40 -6.28
C LEU A 94 27.50 -18.94 -5.87
N SER A 95 28.35 -18.25 -6.63
CA SER A 95 28.62 -16.82 -6.41
C SER A 95 27.38 -15.96 -6.62
N VAL A 96 26.57 -16.27 -7.64
CA VAL A 96 25.30 -15.59 -7.89
C VAL A 96 24.33 -15.84 -6.74
N ALA A 97 24.13 -17.09 -6.34
CA ALA A 97 23.22 -17.47 -5.26
C ALA A 97 23.56 -16.75 -3.95
N ASN A 98 24.83 -16.81 -3.53
CA ASN A 98 25.31 -16.12 -2.33
C ASN A 98 25.08 -14.61 -2.40
N LYS A 99 25.35 -14.00 -3.56
CA LYS A 99 25.16 -12.56 -3.72
C LYS A 99 23.69 -12.15 -3.67
N GLN A 100 22.81 -12.91 -4.30
CA GLN A 100 21.37 -12.61 -4.28
C GLN A 100 20.80 -12.80 -2.88
N LEU A 101 21.22 -13.84 -2.15
CA LEU A 101 20.82 -14.07 -0.76
C LEU A 101 21.22 -12.90 0.16
N GLU A 102 22.43 -12.37 -0.02
CA GLU A 102 22.89 -11.17 0.70
C GLU A 102 22.02 -9.94 0.39
N LEU A 103 21.76 -9.68 -0.90
CA LEU A 103 20.92 -8.56 -1.33
C LEU A 103 19.49 -8.68 -0.79
N MET A 104 18.93 -9.88 -0.83
CA MET A 104 17.62 -10.19 -0.25
C MET A 104 17.59 -9.85 1.24
N GLY A 105 18.60 -10.26 2.02
CA GLY A 105 18.70 -9.94 3.45
C GLY A 105 18.78 -8.43 3.72
N ARG A 106 19.49 -7.67 2.87
CA ARG A 106 19.55 -6.20 2.95
C ARG A 106 18.18 -5.58 2.71
N TYR A 107 17.51 -5.92 1.61
CA TYR A 107 16.17 -5.38 1.32
C TYR A 107 15.13 -5.78 2.38
N MET A 108 15.19 -7.00 2.93
CA MET A 108 14.33 -7.39 4.04
C MET A 108 14.56 -6.55 5.29
N SER A 109 15.80 -6.14 5.54
CA SER A 109 16.13 -5.28 6.68
C SER A 109 15.63 -3.86 6.48
N GLU A 110 15.77 -3.30 5.28
CA GLU A 110 15.22 -1.99 4.92
C GLU A 110 13.69 -1.95 5.01
N LEU A 111 13.01 -3.02 4.57
CA LEU A 111 11.55 -3.15 4.64
C LEU A 111 11.02 -3.47 6.05
N GLY A 112 11.88 -3.62 7.06
CA GLY A 112 11.40 -3.95 8.40
C GLY A 112 10.98 -5.41 8.63
N LEU A 113 11.32 -6.32 7.71
CA LEU A 113 10.86 -7.71 7.74
C LEU A 113 11.69 -8.61 8.66
N THR A 114 12.88 -8.17 9.08
CA THR A 114 13.72 -8.92 10.02
C THR A 114 13.32 -8.63 11.47
N PRO A 115 13.46 -9.59 12.40
CA PRO A 115 13.16 -9.37 13.82
C PRO A 115 13.84 -8.13 14.41
N SER A 116 15.10 -7.91 14.03
CA SER A 116 15.89 -6.74 14.47
C SER A 116 15.45 -5.42 13.84
N ALA A 117 14.82 -5.44 12.67
CA ALA A 117 14.27 -4.24 12.06
C ALA A 117 12.88 -3.93 12.61
N ARG A 118 12.07 -4.94 12.93
CA ARG A 118 10.78 -4.78 13.63
C ARG A 118 10.92 -4.14 15.01
N SER A 119 11.98 -4.45 15.76
CA SER A 119 12.19 -3.83 17.08
C SER A 119 12.47 -2.32 17.02
N ARG A 120 12.81 -1.79 15.84
CA ARG A 120 13.00 -0.35 15.61
C ARG A 120 11.77 0.36 15.04
N LEU A 121 10.74 -0.39 14.63
CA LEU A 121 9.53 0.17 14.05
C LEU A 121 8.49 0.38 15.15
N THR A 122 8.35 1.61 15.61
CA THR A 122 7.18 2.04 16.39
C THR A 122 6.02 2.19 15.42
N LEU A 123 5.18 1.15 15.31
CA LEU A 123 3.95 1.25 14.52
C LEU A 123 3.02 2.26 15.20
N PRO A 124 2.53 3.30 14.49
CA PRO A 124 1.47 4.13 15.04
C PRO A 124 0.26 3.23 15.29
N GLU A 125 -0.37 3.42 16.45
CA GLU A 125 -1.57 2.69 16.81
C GLU A 125 -2.58 2.85 15.68
N ARG A 126 -2.97 1.72 15.06
CA ARG A 126 -3.92 1.73 13.97
C ARG A 126 -5.23 2.21 14.57
N GLU A 127 -5.59 3.48 14.34
CA GLU A 127 -6.93 3.96 14.63
C GLU A 127 -7.89 3.00 13.95
N ALA A 128 -8.65 2.28 14.79
CA ALA A 128 -9.69 1.38 14.32
C ALA A 128 -10.54 2.17 13.32
N GLY A 129 -10.73 1.61 12.12
CA GLY A 129 -11.60 2.23 11.11
C GLY A 129 -12.96 2.58 11.74
N PRO A 130 -13.70 3.54 11.15
CA PRO A 130 -14.89 4.10 11.76
C PRO A 130 -15.79 2.96 12.27
N GLU A 131 -16.09 2.98 13.57
CA GLU A 131 -16.97 2.01 14.21
C GLU A 131 -18.20 1.80 13.34
N LYS A 132 -18.57 0.54 13.15
CA LYS A 132 -19.76 0.16 12.38
C LYS A 132 -20.94 0.96 12.91
N ILE A 133 -21.61 1.70 12.02
CA ILE A 133 -22.83 2.43 12.37
C ILE A 133 -23.93 1.38 12.56
N ASP A 134 -24.09 0.88 13.77
CA ASP A 134 -25.06 -0.15 14.11
C ASP A 134 -26.49 0.40 14.26
N ARG A 135 -26.67 1.73 14.22
CA ARG A 135 -27.96 2.36 14.42
C ARG A 135 -28.10 3.66 13.63
N ILE A 136 -29.10 3.69 12.75
CA ILE A 136 -29.56 4.89 12.05
C ILE A 136 -30.91 5.27 12.67
N GLU A 137 -30.96 6.39 13.40
CA GLU A 137 -32.22 6.95 13.87
C GLU A 137 -32.76 7.95 12.86
N ILE A 138 -33.90 7.62 12.25
CA ILE A 138 -34.61 8.51 11.34
C ILE A 138 -35.50 9.42 12.20
N ALA A 139 -35.05 10.65 12.44
CA ALA A 139 -35.89 11.67 13.04
C ALA A 139 -36.87 12.19 11.99
N VAL A 140 -38.17 11.91 12.19
CA VAL A 140 -39.23 12.51 11.36
C VAL A 140 -39.37 13.98 11.77
N ALA A 141 -38.84 14.89 10.95
CA ALA A 141 -39.09 16.30 11.11
C ALA A 141 -40.58 16.58 10.88
N LYS A 142 -41.25 17.25 11.83
CA LYS A 142 -42.65 17.68 11.67
C LYS A 142 -42.80 18.46 10.35
N PRO A 143 -43.77 18.10 9.49
CA PRO A 143 -43.98 18.75 8.20
C PRO A 143 -44.24 20.25 8.38
N GLN A 144 -43.67 21.06 7.50
CA GLN A 144 -43.65 22.53 7.59
C GLN A 144 -45.06 23.13 7.78
N VAL A 145 -46.06 22.54 7.13
CA VAL A 145 -47.48 22.93 7.23
C VAL A 145 -47.99 22.93 8.67
N GLN A 146 -47.56 21.98 9.50
CA GLN A 146 -47.98 21.92 10.91
C GLN A 146 -47.38 23.06 11.72
N ARG A 147 -46.14 23.47 11.43
CA ARG A 147 -45.47 24.59 12.11
C ARG A 147 -46.13 25.91 11.73
N ASP A 148 -46.47 26.07 10.46
CA ASP A 148 -47.10 27.28 9.93
C ASP A 148 -48.54 27.44 10.47
N CYS A 149 -49.30 26.36 10.63
CA CYS A 149 -50.61 26.38 11.29
C CYS A 149 -50.51 26.74 12.78
N GLU A 150 -49.58 26.14 13.52
CA GLU A 150 -49.36 26.48 14.94
C GLU A 150 -48.90 27.94 15.12
N GLU A 151 -48.14 28.49 14.17
CA GLU A 151 -47.72 29.89 14.20
C GLU A 151 -48.89 30.84 13.88
N PHE A 152 -49.76 30.48 12.94
CA PHE A 152 -50.95 31.24 12.60
C PHE A 152 -51.93 31.31 13.78
N GLU A 153 -52.18 30.18 14.47
CA GLU A 153 -53.04 30.14 15.66
C GLU A 153 -52.47 31.01 16.79
N ARG A 154 -51.16 30.94 17.06
CA ARG A 154 -50.51 31.82 18.06
C ARG A 154 -50.66 33.30 17.70
N ARG A 155 -50.66 33.63 16.42
CA ARG A 155 -50.84 35.00 15.93
C ARG A 155 -52.28 35.48 16.12
N LEU A 156 -53.26 34.61 15.88
CA LEU A 156 -54.68 34.89 16.15
C LEU A 156 -54.95 35.11 17.65
N THR A 157 -54.37 34.29 18.53
CA THR A 157 -54.52 34.46 19.98
C THR A 157 -53.97 35.81 20.45
N ARG A 158 -52.79 36.22 19.95
CA ARG A 158 -52.20 37.53 20.28
C ARG A 158 -53.01 38.72 19.74
N MET A 159 -53.65 38.56 18.58
CA MET A 159 -54.53 39.60 18.02
C MET A 159 -55.82 39.75 18.85
N SER A 160 -56.41 38.63 19.30
CA SER A 160 -57.58 38.63 20.19
C SER A 160 -57.28 39.28 21.55
N GLU A 161 -56.11 39.02 22.13
CA GLU A 161 -55.69 39.63 23.41
C GLU A 161 -55.48 41.14 23.31
N ASN A 162 -54.98 41.63 22.17
CA ASN A 162 -54.79 43.06 21.93
C ASN A 162 -56.10 43.81 21.67
N MET A 163 -57.10 43.16 21.06
CA MET A 163 -58.43 43.74 20.84
C MET A 163 -59.27 43.82 22.12
N SER A 164 -58.99 42.99 23.12
CA SER A 164 -59.71 43.00 24.41
C SER A 164 -59.17 44.03 25.41
N LYS A 165 -58.06 44.73 25.09
CA LYS A 165 -57.40 45.73 25.95
C LYS A 165 -57.54 47.17 25.43
N SER A 166 -58.34 47.40 24.39
CA SER A 166 -58.69 48.73 23.86
C SER A 166 -60.15 49.04 24.09
#